data_AF-A0A5S9M5C1-F1
#
_entry.id   AF-A0A5S9M5C1-F1
#
_cell.length_a   1.000
_cell.length_b   1.000
_cell.length_c   1.000
_cell.angle_alpha   90.00
_cell.angle_beta   90.00
_cell.angle_gamma   90.00
#
_symmetry.space_group_name_H-M   'P 1'
#
loop_
_entity.id
_entity.type
_entity.pdbx_description
1 polymer ?
#
loop_
_entity_poly.entity_id
_entity_poly.type
_entity_poly.pdbx_seq_one_letter_code
_entity_poly.pdbx_strand_id
1 'polypeptide(L)' 'MNQLPAALQTGDTVGIIAPASPPDELKLAKGIAFLESLGLKVKKREVS' A
#
# COMPACT_ATOMS: atom_id res chain seq x y z
N MET A 1 11.43 26.37 1.67
CA MET A 1 11.59 25.32 2.71
C MET A 1 11.10 24.01 2.12
N ASN A 2 11.90 22.95 2.17
CA ASN A 2 11.56 21.65 1.57
C ASN A 2 10.92 20.75 2.65
N GLN A 3 9.60 20.57 2.62
CA GLN A 3 8.91 19.69 3.57
C GLN A 3 9.02 18.23 3.09
N LEU A 4 9.76 17.43 3.84
CA LEU A 4 9.88 15.99 3.62
C LEU A 4 8.76 15.27 4.41
N PRO A 5 8.21 14.18 3.85
CA PRO A 5 7.28 13.34 4.59
C PRO A 5 7.98 12.64 5.76
N ALA A 6 7.18 12.27 6.77
CA ALA A 6 7.66 11.42 7.85
C ALA A 6 8.13 10.06 7.29
N ALA A 7 9.19 9.51 7.88
CA ALA A 7 9.69 8.19 7.51
C ALA A 7 8.72 7.09 7.95
N LEU A 8 8.53 6.08 7.11
CA LEU A 8 7.67 4.93 7.38
C LEU A 8 8.20 4.11 8.56
N GLN A 9 7.30 3.71 9.47
CA GLN A 9 7.59 2.88 10.64
C GLN A 9 6.85 1.56 10.59
N THR A 10 7.37 0.54 11.28
CA THR A 10 6.65 -0.72 11.50
C THR A 10 5.33 -0.46 12.22
N GLY A 11 4.25 -1.07 11.74
CA GLY A 11 2.89 -0.88 12.25
C GLY A 11 2.09 0.21 11.55
N ASP A 12 2.73 1.05 10.73
CA ASP A 12 2.05 2.05 9.91
C ASP A 12 1.12 1.42 8.87
N THR A 13 0.14 2.21 8.43
CA THR A 13 -0.83 1.80 7.39
C THR A 13 -0.48 2.42 6.05
N VAL A 14 -0.36 1.58 5.02
CA VAL A 14 -0.16 2.00 3.63
C VAL A 14 -1.46 1.81 2.85
N GLY A 15 -1.86 2.85 2.12
CA GLY A 15 -3.00 2.82 1.21
C GLY A 15 -2.58 2.39 -0.19
N ILE A 16 -3.32 1.47 -0.80
CA ILE A 16 -3.13 1.08 -2.21
C ILE A 16 -4.27 1.69 -3.05
N ILE A 17 -3.89 2.36 -4.13
CA ILE A 17 -4.79 2.98 -5.11
C ILE A 17 -4.43 2.52 -6.52
N ALA A 18 -5.43 2.42 -7.40
CA ALA A 18 -5.27 2.12 -8.81
C ALA A 18 -5.76 3.30 -9.66
N PRO A 19 -4.96 4.38 -9.82
CA PRO A 19 -5.42 5.63 -10.42
C PRO A 19 -5.64 5.56 -11.94
N ALA A 20 -5.11 4.53 -12.61
CA ALA A 20 -5.16 4.40 -14.06
C ALA A 20 -6.05 3.23 -14.51
N SER A 21 -5.65 1.99 -14.20
CA SER A 21 -6.38 0.78 -14.60
C SER A 21 -6.44 -0.22 -13.45
N PRO A 22 -7.40 -1.17 -13.47
CA PRO A 22 -7.45 -2.24 -12.49
C PRO A 22 -6.13 -3.03 -12.45
N PRO A 23 -5.60 -3.34 -11.26
CA PRO A 23 -4.42 -4.17 -11.12
C PRO A 23 -4.75 -5.64 -11.38
N ASP A 24 -3.72 -6.43 -11.72
CA ASP A 24 -3.78 -7.89 -11.69
C ASP A 24 -3.95 -8.36 -10.24
N GLU A 25 -5.04 -9.07 -9.95
CA GLU A 25 -5.42 -9.47 -8.60
C GLU A 25 -4.41 -10.40 -7.92
N LEU A 26 -3.80 -11.33 -8.69
CA LEU A 26 -2.82 -12.28 -8.14
C LEU A 26 -1.52 -11.57 -7.78
N LYS A 27 -1.08 -10.62 -8.60
CA LYS A 27 0.09 -9.78 -8.31
C LYS A 27 -0.18 -8.84 -7.16
N LEU A 28 -1.38 -8.26 -7.10
CA LEU A 28 -1.80 -7.41 -5.99
C LEU A 28 -1.77 -8.18 -4.67
N ALA A 29 -2.36 -9.38 -4.62
CA ALA A 29 -2.36 -10.20 -3.40
C ALA A 29 -0.93 -10.52 -2.92
N LYS A 30 -0.02 -10.88 -3.83
CA LYS A 30 1.40 -11.12 -3.49
C LYS A 30 2.08 -9.87 -2.96
N GLY A 31 1.84 -8.71 -3.57
CA GLY A 31 2.40 -7.44 -3.12
C GLY A 31 1.88 -7.03 -1.74
N ILE A 32 0.60 -7.27 -1.46
CA ILE A 32 0.00 -7.03 -0.14
C ILE A 32 0.65 -7.91 0.92
N ALA A 33 0.75 -9.22 0.67
CA ALA A 33 1.39 -10.15 1.60
C ALA A 33 2.85 -9.77 1.89
N PHE A 34 3.57 -9.28 0.88
CA PHE A 34 4.93 -8.76 1.06
C PHE A 34 4.96 -7.54 1.99
N LEU A 35 4.10 -6.54 1.78
CA LEU A 35 4.03 -5.35 2.66
C LEU A 35 3.66 -5.72 4.10
N GLU A 36 2.72 -6.64 4.28
CA GLU A 36 2.34 -7.16 5.60
C GLU A 36 3.50 -7.90 6.28
N SER A 37 4.32 -8.63 5.52
CA SER A 37 5.52 -9.30 6.05
C SER A 37 6.59 -8.32 6.57
N LEU A 38 6.58 -7.07 6.11
CA LEU A 38 7.43 -5.99 6.61
C LEU A 38 6.86 -5.34 7.89
N GLY A 39 5.73 -5.83 8.39
CA GLY A 39 5.03 -5.32 9.57
C GLY A 39 4.15 -4.10 9.29
N LEU A 40 3.79 -3.86 8.03
CA LEU A 40 2.88 -2.78 7.65
C LEU A 40 1.44 -3.28 7.57
N LYS A 41 0.48 -2.38 7.78
CA LYS A 41 -0.94 -2.66 7.55
C LYS A 41 -1.32 -2.15 6.16
N VAL A 42 -2.15 -2.89 5.43
CA VAL A 42 -2.58 -2.49 4.09
C VAL A 42 -4.06 -2.13 4.05
N LYS A 43 -4.38 -0.98 3.47
CA LYS A 43 -5.76 -0.58 3.15
C LYS A 43 -5.94 -0.44 1.64
N LYS A 44 -6.75 -1.32 1.05
CA LYS A 44 -7.19 -1.18 -0.33
C LYS A 44 -8.34 -0.15 -0.39
N ARG A 45 -8.29 0.79 -1.33
CA ARG A 45 -9.52 1.49 -1.74
C ARG A 45 -10.24 0.62 -2.75
N GLU A 46 -11.43 0.14 -2.40
CA GLU A 46 -12.38 -0.35 -3.40
C GLU A 46 -12.79 0.82 -4.29
N VAL A 47 -12.72 0.59 -5.60
CA VAL A 47 -13.29 1.48 -6.60
C VAL A 47 -14.50 0.72 -7.13
N SER A 48 -15.69 1.14 -6.67
CA SER A 48 -16.99 0.66 -7.14
C SER A 48 -17.38 1.33 -8.45
#